data_AF-A0A7S1P3P7-F1
#
_entry.id   AF-A0A7S1P3P7-F1
#
_cell.length_a   1.000
_cell.length_b   1.000
_cell.length_c   1.000
_cell.angle_alpha   90.00
_cell.angle_beta   90.00
_cell.angle_gamma   90.00
#
_symmetry.space_group_name_H-M   'P 1'
#
loop_
_entity.id
_entity.type
_entity.pdbx_description
1 polymer ?
#
loop_
_entity_poly.entity_id
_entity_poly.type
_entity_poly.pdbx_seq_one_letter_code
_entity_poly.pdbx_strand_id
1 'polypeptide(L)'
;MADTTGTSFRLVHQSGRRPINEGPAGRRLSREDLILISGYGVWPLFDNSIAKEAGAQCRQLDIDCSRAADRAFWQAMPVNVAKRWGGRMPKIARILSCHPAGEGAWCLDVISALIEGHTEGRTAMVAEKRTEAERRGEEADIPDGSL
;
A
#
# COMPACT_ATOMS: atom_id res chain seq x y z
N MET A 1 4.27 24.00 25.49
CA MET A 1 3.72 24.02 24.11
C MET A 1 4.62 23.11 23.29
N ALA A 2 4.07 22.03 22.76
CA ALA A 2 4.84 20.89 22.24
C ALA A 2 5.43 21.16 20.86
N ASP A 3 6.74 20.94 20.76
CA ASP A 3 7.57 20.99 19.58
C ASP A 3 7.30 19.76 18.69
N THR A 4 6.93 19.98 17.43
CA THR A 4 6.66 18.89 16.48
C THR A 4 7.87 18.73 15.57
N THR A 5 8.78 17.85 15.96
CA THR A 5 9.97 17.50 15.18
C THR A 5 9.57 16.65 13.97
N GLY A 6 9.07 17.30 12.91
CA GLY A 6 8.84 16.67 11.62
C GLY A 6 10.17 16.38 10.92
N THR A 7 10.42 15.14 10.54
CA THR A 7 11.59 14.74 9.75
C THR A 7 11.67 15.56 8.46
N SER A 8 12.73 16.34 8.30
CA SER A 8 12.97 17.15 7.11
C SER A 8 13.74 16.35 6.05
N PHE A 9 13.26 16.37 4.82
CA PHE A 9 13.97 15.78 3.68
C PHE A 9 14.72 16.89 2.93
N ARG A 10 15.96 16.63 2.52
CA ARG A 10 16.78 17.56 1.72
C ARG A 10 16.92 17.02 0.31
N LEU A 11 16.59 17.84 -0.68
CA LEU A 11 16.86 17.54 -2.08
C LEU A 11 18.37 17.54 -2.33
N VAL A 12 18.94 16.39 -2.67
CA VAL A 12 20.39 16.21 -2.87
C VAL A 12 20.82 16.21 -4.34
N HIS A 13 19.86 16.13 -5.28
CA HIS A 13 20.15 16.09 -6.71
C HIS A 13 18.98 16.63 -7.54
N GLN A 14 19.25 17.49 -8.53
CA GLN A 14 18.29 17.92 -9.56
C GLN A 14 18.87 17.57 -10.94
N SER A 15 18.21 16.71 -11.70
CA SER A 15 18.52 16.46 -13.11
C SER A 15 17.50 17.17 -14.01
N GLY A 16 17.96 17.94 -15.00
CA GLY A 16 17.10 18.55 -16.04
C GLY A 16 17.01 20.09 -15.99
N ARG A 17 16.36 20.68 -17.00
CA ARG A 17 16.08 22.13 -17.07
C ARG A 17 15.35 22.53 -15.78
N ARG A 18 15.83 23.61 -15.15
CA ARG A 18 15.22 24.14 -13.91
C ARG A 18 13.73 24.39 -14.16
N PRO A 19 12.84 23.91 -13.28
CA PRO A 19 11.43 24.26 -13.36
C PRO A 19 11.29 25.79 -13.35
N ILE A 20 10.40 26.31 -14.18
CA ILE A 20 10.03 27.72 -14.11
C ILE A 20 9.48 27.95 -12.70
N ASN A 21 10.00 28.96 -12.00
CA ASN A 21 9.54 29.28 -10.65
C ASN A 21 8.17 29.96 -10.75
N GLU A 22 7.11 29.14 -10.67
CA GLU A 22 5.71 29.58 -10.69
C GLU A 22 5.19 30.05 -9.32
N GLY A 23 6.10 30.26 -8.34
CA GLY A 23 5.75 30.63 -6.96
C GLY A 23 5.65 29.41 -6.03
N PRO A 24 5.22 29.62 -4.77
CA PRO A 24 5.03 28.52 -3.83
C PRO A 24 4.00 27.53 -4.38
N ALA A 25 4.26 26.23 -4.22
CA ALA A 25 3.37 25.17 -4.70
C ALA A 25 1.93 25.47 -4.28
N GLY A 26 1.09 25.88 -5.24
CA GLY A 26 -0.21 26.51 -4.97
C GLY A 26 -1.22 25.61 -4.27
N ARG A 27 -0.93 24.31 -4.20
CA ARG A 27 -1.66 23.33 -3.40
C ARG A 27 -0.76 22.15 -3.06
N ARG A 28 -0.82 21.71 -1.81
CA ARG A 28 -0.37 20.36 -1.45
C ARG A 28 -1.37 19.38 -2.07
N LEU A 29 -0.88 18.49 -2.93
CA LEU A 29 -1.70 17.40 -3.48
C LEU A 29 -2.25 16.58 -2.31
N SER A 30 -3.54 16.24 -2.36
CA SER A 30 -4.10 15.34 -1.37
C SER A 30 -3.45 13.96 -1.51
N ARG A 31 -3.54 13.14 -0.46
CA ARG A 31 -3.06 11.75 -0.50
C ARG A 31 -3.73 10.98 -1.65
N GLU A 32 -5.00 11.25 -1.90
CA GLU A 32 -5.76 10.69 -3.03
C GLU A 32 -5.25 11.20 -4.39
N ASP A 33 -4.89 12.48 -4.51
CA ASP A 33 -4.35 13.04 -5.76
C ASP A 33 -2.96 12.48 -6.10
N LEU A 34 -2.14 12.18 -5.09
CA LEU A 34 -0.86 11.49 -5.26
C LEU A 34 -1.03 10.04 -5.77
N ILE A 35 -2.09 9.36 -5.31
CA ILE A 35 -2.48 8.04 -5.80
C ILE A 35 -2.93 8.13 -7.26
N LEU A 36 -3.62 9.21 -7.64
CA LEU A 36 -4.06 9.45 -9.02
C LEU A 36 -2.89 9.77 -9.97
N ILE A 37 -1.91 10.56 -9.54
CA ILE A 37 -0.73 10.95 -10.34
C ILE A 37 0.23 9.78 -10.57
N SER A 38 0.31 8.83 -9.64
CA SER A 38 1.17 7.65 -9.75
C SER A 38 0.52 6.47 -10.51
N GLY A 39 -0.75 6.62 -10.91
CA GLY A 39 -1.55 5.56 -11.51
C GLY A 39 -2.00 4.51 -10.49
N TYR A 40 -3.28 4.15 -10.53
CA TYR A 40 -3.76 2.92 -9.92
C TYR A 40 -3.00 1.74 -10.56
N GLY A 41 -2.00 1.19 -9.85
CA GLY A 41 -1.28 -0.01 -10.28
C GLY A 41 0.24 -0.01 -10.08
N VAL A 42 0.92 1.14 -9.94
CA VAL A 42 2.40 1.16 -9.92
C VAL A 42 2.97 1.47 -8.54
N TRP A 43 2.24 2.21 -7.70
CA TRP A 43 2.77 2.68 -6.41
C TRP A 43 3.29 1.57 -5.47
N PRO A 44 2.71 0.35 -5.40
CA PRO A 44 3.23 -0.68 -4.52
C PRO A 44 4.39 -1.46 -5.15
N LEU A 45 4.88 -1.11 -6.35
CA LEU A 45 6.15 -1.60 -6.89
C LEU A 45 7.36 -0.88 -6.28
N PHE A 46 7.18 0.34 -5.77
CA PHE A 46 8.27 1.12 -5.21
C PHE A 46 8.47 0.80 -3.73
N ASP A 47 9.71 0.56 -3.31
CA ASP A 47 10.05 0.41 -1.90
C ASP A 47 10.36 1.77 -1.26
N ASN A 48 9.40 2.69 -1.32
CA ASN A 48 9.51 4.00 -0.69
C ASN A 48 8.54 4.13 0.50
N SER A 49 8.80 5.12 1.36
CA SER A 49 8.00 5.37 2.57
C SER A 49 6.53 5.63 2.26
N ILE A 50 6.23 6.33 1.17
CA ILE A 50 4.86 6.67 0.75
C ILE A 50 4.07 5.41 0.39
N ALA A 51 4.67 4.48 -0.36
CA ALA A 51 4.03 3.23 -0.74
C ALA A 51 3.80 2.32 0.47
N LYS A 52 4.75 2.28 1.42
CA LYS A 52 4.57 1.54 2.69
C LYS A 52 3.43 2.13 3.51
N GLU A 53 3.38 3.45 3.65
CA GLU A 53 2.33 4.14 4.39
C GLU A 53 0.96 4.05 3.70
N ALA A 54 0.92 4.12 2.37
CA ALA A 54 -0.26 3.87 1.56
C ALA A 54 -0.83 2.48 1.85
N GLY A 55 0.01 1.45 1.72
CA GLY A 55 -0.36 0.07 1.99
C GLY A 55 -0.83 -0.15 3.43
N ALA A 56 -0.14 0.42 4.42
CA ALA A 56 -0.46 0.25 5.84
C ALA A 56 -1.84 0.78 6.24
N GLN A 57 -2.48 1.59 5.39
CA GLN A 57 -3.85 2.09 5.58
C GLN A 57 -4.86 1.44 4.63
N CYS A 58 -4.43 0.58 3.71
CA CYS A 58 -5.32 -0.13 2.80
C CYS A 58 -6.19 -1.12 3.57
N ARG A 59 -7.52 -1.00 3.39
CA ARG A 59 -8.53 -1.88 4.01
C ARG A 59 -9.28 -2.72 2.98
N GLN A 60 -9.35 -2.23 1.74
CA GLN A 60 -10.05 -2.88 0.65
C GLN A 60 -9.18 -2.83 -0.61
N LEU A 61 -9.13 -3.95 -1.32
CA LEU A 61 -8.45 -4.08 -2.61
C LEU A 61 -9.43 -4.64 -3.64
N ASP A 62 -9.54 -3.98 -4.78
CA ASP A 62 -10.41 -4.40 -5.86
C ASP A 62 -9.56 -4.95 -7.03
N ILE A 63 -9.85 -6.17 -7.43
CA ILE A 63 -9.26 -6.87 -8.58
C ILE A 63 -10.36 -6.94 -9.64
N ASP A 64 -10.34 -6.01 -10.58
CA ASP A 64 -11.42 -5.80 -11.54
C ASP A 64 -10.96 -6.02 -12.99
N CYS A 65 -11.75 -6.78 -13.75
CA CYS A 65 -11.56 -7.00 -15.18
C CYS A 65 -12.40 -6.09 -16.08
N SER A 66 -13.25 -5.23 -15.52
CA SER A 66 -14.22 -4.38 -16.26
C SER A 66 -13.55 -3.47 -17.28
N ARG A 67 -12.35 -2.96 -16.93
CA ARG A 67 -11.51 -2.17 -17.82
C ARG A 67 -10.38 -3.03 -18.36
N ALA A 68 -10.13 -2.95 -19.66
CA ALA A 68 -9.08 -3.72 -20.32
C ALA A 68 -7.68 -3.50 -19.72
N ALA A 69 -7.39 -2.27 -19.28
CA ALA A 69 -6.13 -1.94 -18.62
C ALA A 69 -5.99 -2.64 -17.25
N ASP A 70 -7.04 -2.62 -16.43
CA ASP A 70 -7.03 -3.24 -15.10
C ASP A 70 -6.97 -4.77 -15.23
N ARG A 71 -7.68 -5.33 -16.21
CA ARG A 71 -7.58 -6.75 -16.55
C ARG A 71 -6.14 -7.15 -16.90
N ALA A 72 -5.53 -6.42 -17.84
CA ALA A 72 -4.16 -6.70 -18.28
C ALA A 72 -3.15 -6.52 -17.14
N PHE A 73 -3.36 -5.52 -16.29
CA PHE A 73 -2.55 -5.27 -15.11
C PHE A 73 -2.55 -6.46 -14.15
N TRP A 74 -3.73 -6.96 -13.76
CA TRP A 74 -3.84 -8.08 -12.83
C TRP A 74 -3.35 -9.40 -13.43
N GLN A 75 -3.58 -9.64 -14.72
CA GLN A 75 -3.06 -10.83 -15.41
C GLN A 75 -1.54 -10.83 -15.55
N ALA A 76 -0.94 -9.65 -15.69
CA ALA A 76 0.51 -9.52 -15.80
C ALA A 76 1.21 -9.45 -14.42
N MET A 77 0.46 -9.34 -13.32
CA MET A 77 1.00 -9.20 -11.98
C MET A 77 1.81 -10.44 -11.58
N PRO A 78 3.13 -10.32 -11.34
CA PRO A 78 3.91 -11.45 -10.88
C PRO A 78 3.53 -11.83 -9.44
N VAL A 79 3.41 -13.13 -9.17
CA VAL A 79 3.03 -13.68 -7.85
C VAL A 79 3.93 -13.16 -6.71
N ASN A 80 5.24 -13.08 -6.92
CA ASN A 80 6.19 -12.57 -5.93
C ASN A 80 6.01 -11.05 -5.66
N VAL A 81 5.53 -10.30 -6.65
CA VAL A 81 5.18 -8.88 -6.49
C VAL A 81 3.89 -8.76 -5.69
N ALA A 82 2.86 -9.54 -6.04
CA ALA A 82 1.59 -9.62 -5.31
C ALA A 82 1.79 -9.97 -3.84
N LYS A 83 2.69 -10.92 -3.52
CA LYS A 83 3.04 -11.24 -2.13
C LYS A 83 3.65 -10.06 -1.39
N ARG A 84 4.62 -9.36 -2.00
CA ARG A 84 5.22 -8.14 -1.41
C ARG A 84 4.18 -7.03 -1.22
N TRP A 85 3.22 -6.92 -2.12
CA TRP A 85 2.10 -5.99 -1.99
C TRP A 85 1.24 -6.33 -0.78
N GLY A 86 0.85 -7.61 -0.65
CA GLY A 86 0.12 -8.12 0.51
C GLY A 86 0.80 -7.76 1.83
N GLY A 87 2.11 -7.98 1.93
CA GLY A 87 2.92 -7.68 3.12
C GLY A 87 2.93 -6.20 3.52
N ARG A 88 2.70 -5.29 2.57
CA ARG A 88 2.58 -3.85 2.84
C ARG A 88 1.18 -3.45 3.27
N MET A 89 0.20 -4.34 3.17
CA MET A 89 -1.21 -4.08 3.46
C MET A 89 -1.73 -4.94 4.62
N PRO A 90 -1.14 -4.85 5.83
CA PRO A 90 -1.46 -5.71 6.98
C PRO A 90 -2.87 -5.52 7.55
N LYS A 91 -3.64 -4.56 7.03
CA LYS A 91 -4.97 -4.18 7.51
C LYS A 91 -6.10 -4.45 6.52
N ILE A 92 -5.82 -5.13 5.40
CA ILE A 92 -6.85 -5.57 4.45
C ILE A 92 -7.92 -6.37 5.22
N ALA A 93 -9.17 -6.01 4.99
CA ALA A 93 -10.35 -6.72 5.48
C ALA A 93 -11.21 -7.26 4.32
N ARG A 94 -11.02 -6.74 3.10
CA ARG A 94 -11.79 -7.15 1.93
C ARG A 94 -10.93 -7.16 0.66
N ILE A 95 -11.04 -8.24 -0.09
CA ILE A 95 -10.59 -8.32 -1.48
C ILE A 95 -11.82 -8.58 -2.33
N LEU A 96 -12.16 -7.66 -3.23
CA LEU A 96 -13.21 -7.86 -4.20
C LEU A 96 -12.58 -8.39 -5.50
N SER A 97 -13.09 -9.51 -6.02
CA SER A 97 -12.67 -10.06 -7.31
C SER A 97 -13.83 -10.00 -8.29
N CYS A 98 -13.73 -9.08 -9.25
CA CYS A 98 -14.64 -8.97 -10.39
C CYS A 98 -13.97 -9.66 -11.57
N HIS A 99 -14.15 -10.97 -11.67
CA HIS A 99 -13.53 -11.80 -12.71
C HIS A 99 -14.36 -11.86 -14.00
N PRO A 100 -13.74 -12.19 -15.15
CA PRO A 100 -14.48 -12.42 -16.39
C PRO A 100 -15.52 -13.53 -16.23
N ALA A 101 -16.64 -13.42 -16.95
CA ALA A 101 -17.68 -14.43 -16.94
C ALA A 101 -17.13 -15.81 -17.34
N GLY A 102 -17.36 -16.83 -16.52
CA GLY A 102 -16.85 -18.19 -16.74
C GLY A 102 -15.40 -18.42 -16.30
N GLU A 103 -14.66 -17.39 -15.89
CA GLU A 103 -13.26 -17.48 -15.45
C GLU A 103 -13.13 -17.33 -13.92
N GLY A 104 -13.78 -18.20 -13.13
CA GLY A 104 -13.79 -18.09 -11.65
C GLY A 104 -12.42 -18.25 -10.97
N ALA A 105 -11.42 -18.78 -11.69
CA ALA A 105 -10.03 -18.89 -11.22
C ALA A 105 -9.14 -17.74 -11.69
N TRP A 106 -9.70 -16.73 -12.36
CA TRP A 106 -8.93 -15.59 -12.87
C TRP A 106 -8.19 -14.87 -11.73
N CYS A 107 -6.87 -14.75 -11.89
CA CYS A 107 -5.95 -14.16 -10.91
C CYS A 107 -5.97 -14.81 -9.51
N LEU A 108 -6.39 -16.08 -9.40
CA LEU A 108 -6.45 -16.77 -8.11
C LEU A 108 -5.06 -16.87 -7.45
N ASP A 109 -4.01 -17.11 -8.22
CA ASP A 109 -2.62 -17.12 -7.77
C ASP A 109 -2.17 -15.77 -7.21
N VAL A 110 -2.54 -14.67 -7.87
CA VAL A 110 -2.29 -13.29 -7.41
C VAL A 110 -3.06 -13.01 -6.11
N ILE A 111 -4.33 -13.43 -6.03
CA ILE A 111 -5.16 -13.29 -4.83
C ILE A 111 -4.54 -14.07 -3.67
N SER A 112 -4.16 -15.33 -3.89
CA SER A 112 -3.51 -16.16 -2.87
C SER A 112 -2.21 -15.53 -2.38
N ALA A 113 -1.38 -15.02 -3.28
CA ALA A 113 -0.14 -14.35 -2.91
C ALA A 113 -0.38 -13.05 -2.11
N LEU A 114 -1.38 -12.25 -2.47
CA LEU A 114 -1.78 -11.06 -1.70
C LEU A 114 -2.20 -11.44 -0.28
N ILE A 115 -2.99 -12.49 -0.13
CA ILE A 115 -3.44 -12.98 1.19
C ILE A 115 -2.24 -13.49 2.00
N GLU A 116 -1.37 -14.31 1.40
CA GLU A 116 -0.17 -14.82 2.06
C GLU A 116 0.71 -13.66 2.57
N GLY A 117 1.03 -12.73 1.68
CA GLY A 117 1.78 -11.53 2.05
C GLY A 117 1.08 -10.74 3.16
N HIS A 118 -0.23 -10.52 3.06
CA HIS A 118 -1.02 -9.83 4.07
C HIS A 118 -0.90 -10.50 5.45
N THR A 119 -0.97 -11.83 5.51
CA THR A 119 -0.83 -12.57 6.77
C THR A 119 0.56 -12.42 7.39
N GLU A 120 1.62 -12.44 6.57
CA GLU A 120 2.99 -12.17 7.01
C GLU A 120 3.13 -10.74 7.55
N GLY A 121 2.64 -9.75 6.80
CA GLY A 121 2.66 -8.34 7.20
C GLY A 121 1.86 -8.08 8.47
N ARG A 122 0.68 -8.71 8.62
CA ARG A 122 -0.14 -8.61 9.82
C ARG A 122 0.55 -9.23 11.03
N THR A 123 1.18 -10.39 10.85
CA THR A 123 1.96 -11.05 11.91
C THR A 123 3.10 -10.16 12.39
N ALA A 124 3.86 -9.57 11.47
CA ALA A 124 4.94 -8.64 11.80
C ALA A 124 4.42 -7.40 12.54
N MET A 125 3.31 -6.80 12.09
CA MET A 125 2.68 -5.64 12.75
C MET A 125 2.23 -5.98 14.19
N VAL A 126 1.66 -7.17 14.41
CA VAL A 126 1.23 -7.59 15.76
C VAL A 126 2.43 -7.85 16.67
N ALA A 127 3.50 -8.48 16.14
CA ALA A 127 4.73 -8.68 16.89
C ALA A 127 5.38 -7.35 17.30
N GLU A 128 5.46 -6.38 16.39
CA GLU A 128 5.99 -5.05 16.67
C GLU A 128 5.17 -4.32 17.75
N LYS A 129 3.83 -4.35 17.64
CA LYS A 129 2.95 -3.77 18.65
C LYS A 129 3.13 -4.40 20.03
N ARG A 130 3.29 -5.72 20.09
CA ARG A 130 3.54 -6.44 21.34
C ARG A 130 4.86 -5.99 21.97
N THR A 131 5.95 -5.97 21.20
CA THR A 131 7.26 -5.51 21.67
C THR A 131 7.20 -4.07 22.20
N GLU A 132 6.46 -3.19 21.52
CA GLU A 132 6.32 -1.79 21.96
C GLU A 132 5.47 -1.66 23.23
N ALA A 133 4.41 -2.46 23.38
CA ALA A 133 3.60 -2.50 24.59
C ALA A 133 4.41 -3.01 25.79
N GLU A 134 5.20 -4.08 25.60
CA GLU A 134 6.14 -4.61 26.60
C GLU A 134 7.16 -3.53 27.03
N ARG A 135 7.71 -2.77 26.08
CA ARG A 135 8.63 -1.67 26.35
C ARG A 135 7.97 -0.53 27.15
N ARG A 136 6.65 -0.34 27.01
CA ARG A 136 5.87 0.68 27.72
C ARG A 136 5.28 0.19 29.04
N GLY A 137 5.34 -1.11 29.32
CA GLY A 137 4.65 -1.72 30.46
C GLY A 137 3.12 -1.75 30.31
N GLU A 138 2.62 -1.72 29.07
CA GLU A 138 1.20 -1.72 28.73
C GLU A 138 0.77 -3.13 28.27
N GLU A 139 -0.49 -3.51 28.54
CA GLU A 139 -1.06 -4.71 27.94
C GLU A 139 -1.32 -4.45 26.45
N ALA A 140 -0.83 -5.33 25.58
CA ALA A 140 -0.95 -5.13 24.14
C ALA A 140 -2.42 -5.22 23.70
N ASP A 141 -2.97 -4.12 23.17
CA ASP A 141 -4.24 -4.10 22.45
C ASP A 141 -4.05 -4.80 21.07
N ILE A 142 -4.20 -6.13 21.09
CA ILE A 142 -4.10 -6.97 19.90
C ILE A 142 -5.48 -7.01 19.25
N PRO A 143 -5.64 -6.51 18.01
CA PRO A 143 -6.92 -6.57 17.33
C PRO A 143 -7.29 -8.04 17.08
N ASP A 144 -8.36 -8.47 17.76
CA ASP A 144 -8.92 -9.81 17.69
C ASP A 144 -9.15 -10.23 16.23
N GLY A 145 -8.85 -11.49 15.95
CA GLY A 145 -8.73 -12.07 14.61
C GLY A 145 -10.05 -12.32 13.90
N SER A 146 -11.02 -11.42 14.02
CA SER A 146 -12.26 -11.52 13.25
C SER A 146 -12.00 -11.12 11.80
N LEU A 147 -12.12 -12.11 10.91
CA LEU A 147 -12.24 -11.96 9.46
C LEU A 147 -13.51 -11.19 9.10
#